data_AF-A0A919PSA8-F1
#
_entry.id   AF-A0A919PSA8-F1
#
_cell.length_a   1.000
_cell.length_b   1.000
_cell.length_c   1.000
_cell.angle_alpha   90.00
_cell.angle_beta   90.00
_cell.angle_gamma   90.00
#
_symmetry.space_group_name_H-M   'P 1'
#
loop_
_entity.id
_entity.type
_entity.pdbx_description
1 polymer ?
#
loop_
_entity_poly.entity_id
_entity_poly.type
_entity_poly.pdbx_seq_one_letter_code
_entity_poly.pdbx_strand_id
1 'polypeptide(L)'
;MTPAPVAEVRTLIAASPDLLAFGEPTHGEPAFPQLRNALLQALVEDGFRSVAIESDRVAALDVDAYVQGGDGTLDAVLATGFSHGLGQLDANRDLVAWLRGHNAGRPPGDRVAFHGFDAPLEMTTAPSPGPYLRHLHDYLTARLGPDGFRHGRTDLGALLGDDRRWSDVAALMDATKSVGGGAAAMALRAVADDLVTTLYAEAPRLVATSSPQAWRRAEVHGSTALGLLRYHAVAADPITPQERTSRLLGIRDALMARNLLDIRTGERHRGPTLVFAHNRHLQRHPSTWRLAGMDLTWSSAGAVVATLLGERYLYIAGSLGSSAALGLAAPDAGTFEHALGPGLTDAAVLTAEPDPGAVLVDAVTLAAVTHGRRERTDVTAEQGYFPLDAATVAGCDAVLHVPTAAPQGPDPAALAERILALPGTELLLATEESGAPETSWGDRFFYVGPDRRLPFATIVGRDTPGWDEASRLDRPGVFRVNVHAGREEFQRLLGYPPAELEERRPAVDFARLDVILPHPSYGRQGWVCVLNPGPRSVADLDGLIVTAHHRAVLRRSG
;
A
#
# COMPACT_ATOMS: atom_id res chain seq x y z
N MET A 1 -0.97 25.78 -14.98
CA MET A 1 -0.39 24.77 -15.90
C MET A 1 -0.75 23.42 -15.33
N THR A 2 -1.60 22.67 -16.02
CA THR A 2 -1.95 21.29 -15.63
C THR A 2 -0.74 20.39 -15.90
N PRO A 3 -0.33 19.49 -14.99
CA PRO A 3 0.75 18.54 -15.26
C PRO A 3 0.43 17.74 -16.51
N ALA A 4 1.42 17.57 -17.38
CA ALA A 4 1.19 17.10 -18.72
C ALA A 4 0.66 15.63 -18.87
N PRO A 5 0.92 14.67 -17.95
CA PRO A 5 0.24 13.36 -17.94
C PRO A 5 -1.28 13.46 -17.85
N VAL A 6 -1.80 14.49 -17.18
CA VAL A 6 -3.25 14.68 -17.01
C VAL A 6 -3.92 15.00 -18.35
N ALA A 7 -3.27 15.75 -19.23
CA ALA A 7 -3.86 16.12 -20.52
C ALA A 7 -4.03 14.90 -21.45
N GLU A 8 -3.07 13.98 -21.41
CA GLU A 8 -3.13 12.74 -22.18
C GLU A 8 -4.13 11.76 -21.57
N VAL A 9 -4.18 11.63 -20.24
CA VAL A 9 -5.25 10.87 -19.58
C VAL A 9 -6.62 11.45 -19.97
N ARG A 10 -6.80 12.78 -19.98
CA ARG A 10 -8.04 13.43 -20.45
C ARG A 10 -8.40 13.05 -21.89
N THR A 11 -7.41 12.84 -22.75
CA THR A 11 -7.63 12.36 -24.12
C THR A 11 -8.11 10.90 -24.11
N LEU A 12 -7.50 10.02 -23.31
CA LEU A 12 -7.93 8.63 -23.14
C LEU A 12 -9.36 8.52 -22.59
N ILE A 13 -9.71 9.37 -21.61
CA ILE A 13 -11.02 9.35 -20.97
C ILE A 13 -12.08 10.16 -21.69
N ALA A 14 -11.85 10.62 -22.93
CA ALA A 14 -12.82 11.40 -23.69
C ALA A 14 -14.17 10.66 -23.89
N ALA A 15 -14.15 9.33 -23.91
CA ALA A 15 -15.34 8.49 -23.95
C ALA A 15 -16.06 8.36 -22.59
N SER A 16 -15.54 8.99 -21.52
CA SER A 16 -16.03 8.97 -20.14
C SER A 16 -16.25 7.55 -19.60
N PRO A 17 -15.20 6.82 -19.19
CA PRO A 17 -15.35 5.47 -18.66
C PRO A 17 -16.20 5.47 -17.38
N ASP A 18 -16.85 4.35 -17.10
CA ASP A 18 -17.51 4.14 -15.80
C ASP A 18 -16.45 3.95 -14.70
N LEU A 19 -15.39 3.22 -15.02
CA LEU A 19 -14.25 2.95 -14.15
C LEU A 19 -12.95 3.24 -14.91
N LEU A 20 -12.12 4.10 -14.34
CA LEU A 20 -10.73 4.28 -14.75
C LEU A 20 -9.84 3.51 -13.77
N ALA A 21 -9.35 2.35 -14.16
CA ALA A 21 -8.46 1.51 -13.38
C ALA A 21 -7.00 1.91 -13.63
N PHE A 22 -6.33 2.35 -12.58
CA PHE A 22 -4.92 2.69 -12.58
C PHE A 22 -4.15 1.71 -11.69
N GLY A 23 -3.28 0.92 -12.32
CA GLY A 23 -2.52 -0.12 -11.65
C GLY A 23 -1.13 0.33 -11.18
N GLU A 24 -0.61 -0.38 -10.18
CA GLU A 24 0.80 -0.31 -9.78
C GLU A 24 1.47 -1.70 -9.88
N PRO A 25 2.76 -1.78 -10.24
CA PRO A 25 3.47 -3.05 -10.35
C PRO A 25 3.99 -3.58 -9.01
N THR A 26 3.82 -2.81 -7.94
CA THR A 26 4.24 -3.13 -6.57
C THR A 26 3.63 -2.13 -5.59
N HIS A 27 3.25 -2.58 -4.39
CA HIS A 27 2.87 -1.68 -3.28
C HIS A 27 4.07 -1.03 -2.60
N GLY A 28 5.30 -1.48 -2.90
CA GLY A 28 6.53 -0.99 -2.28
C GLY A 28 7.08 0.27 -2.94
N GLU A 29 6.48 0.74 -4.04
CA GLU A 29 6.91 1.94 -4.76
C GLU A 29 5.95 3.12 -4.49
N PRO A 30 6.33 4.07 -3.63
CA PRO A 30 5.48 5.19 -3.25
C PRO A 30 5.15 6.18 -4.37
N ALA A 31 5.87 6.18 -5.50
CA ALA A 31 5.53 7.03 -6.64
C ALA A 31 4.10 6.78 -7.17
N PHE A 32 3.61 5.54 -7.19
CA PHE A 32 2.29 5.22 -7.76
C PHE A 32 1.12 5.77 -6.91
N PRO A 33 1.09 5.60 -5.58
CA PRO A 33 0.11 6.27 -4.73
C PRO A 33 0.12 7.81 -4.85
N GLN A 34 1.29 8.43 -5.05
CA GLN A 34 1.41 9.87 -5.25
C GLN A 34 0.84 10.30 -6.61
N LEU A 35 1.19 9.59 -7.69
CA LEU A 35 0.63 9.79 -9.03
C LEU A 35 -0.89 9.63 -9.02
N ARG A 36 -1.41 8.63 -8.30
CA ARG A 36 -2.85 8.41 -8.11
C ARG A 36 -3.53 9.61 -7.44
N ASN A 37 -2.89 10.24 -6.46
CA ASN A 37 -3.42 11.46 -5.84
C ASN A 37 -3.48 12.59 -6.86
N ALA A 38 -2.35 12.89 -7.50
CA ALA A 38 -2.26 13.97 -8.48
C ALA A 38 -3.29 13.79 -9.61
N LEU A 39 -3.44 12.55 -10.10
CA LEU A 39 -4.41 12.21 -11.12
C LEU A 39 -5.85 12.44 -10.64
N LEU A 40 -6.22 11.93 -9.45
CA LEU A 40 -7.56 12.14 -8.90
C LEU A 40 -7.87 13.63 -8.79
N GLN A 41 -6.96 14.43 -8.22
CA GLN A 41 -7.15 15.86 -7.99
C GLN A 41 -7.49 16.60 -9.29
N ALA A 42 -6.82 16.24 -10.38
CA ALA A 42 -7.07 16.83 -11.68
C ALA A 42 -8.37 16.31 -12.34
N LEU A 43 -8.67 15.02 -12.17
CA LEU A 43 -9.86 14.38 -12.76
C LEU A 43 -11.18 14.78 -12.10
N VAL A 44 -11.17 15.34 -10.88
CA VAL A 44 -12.39 15.90 -10.28
C VAL A 44 -12.99 17.02 -11.13
N GLU A 45 -12.15 17.80 -11.82
CA GLU A 45 -12.60 18.81 -12.78
C GLU A 45 -13.31 18.18 -14.00
N ASP A 46 -12.93 16.96 -14.35
CA ASP A 46 -13.49 16.16 -15.44
C ASP A 46 -14.72 15.33 -14.99
N GLY A 47 -15.26 15.61 -13.81
CA GLY A 47 -16.49 15.00 -13.32
C GLY A 47 -16.31 13.73 -12.49
N PHE A 48 -15.08 13.32 -12.17
CA PHE A 48 -14.88 12.21 -11.22
C PHE A 48 -15.40 12.61 -9.83
N ARG A 49 -16.09 11.68 -9.17
CA ARG A 49 -16.70 11.88 -7.84
C ARG A 49 -16.43 10.74 -6.87
N SER A 50 -15.58 9.79 -7.23
CA SER A 50 -15.24 8.66 -6.37
C SER A 50 -13.85 8.12 -6.67
N VAL A 51 -13.19 7.66 -5.61
CA VAL A 51 -11.98 6.84 -5.68
C VAL A 51 -12.24 5.51 -4.98
N ALA A 52 -11.78 4.41 -5.58
CA ALA A 52 -11.84 3.07 -4.99
C ALA A 52 -10.42 2.48 -4.90
N ILE A 53 -9.98 2.12 -3.70
CA ILE A 53 -8.63 1.60 -3.43
C ILE A 53 -8.69 0.13 -3.04
N GLU A 54 -7.66 -0.64 -3.39
CA GLU A 54 -7.39 -2.01 -2.90
C GLU A 54 -7.22 -2.03 -1.38
N SER A 55 -8.33 -1.89 -0.68
CA SER A 55 -8.41 -1.87 0.76
C SER A 55 -9.78 -2.41 1.18
N ASP A 56 -9.85 -2.93 2.39
CA ASP A 56 -11.08 -3.44 3.00
C ASP A 56 -12.24 -2.45 2.84
N ARG A 57 -13.28 -2.91 2.15
CA ARG A 57 -14.50 -2.17 1.87
C ARG A 57 -15.27 -1.77 3.13
N VAL A 58 -15.21 -2.59 4.19
CA VAL A 58 -15.89 -2.27 5.46
C VAL A 58 -15.13 -1.17 6.18
N ALA A 59 -13.82 -1.33 6.38
CA ALA A 59 -12.96 -0.32 6.99
C ALA A 59 -13.06 1.04 6.27
N ALA A 60 -13.08 1.02 4.94
CA ALA A 60 -13.17 2.23 4.13
C ALA A 60 -14.47 3.05 4.33
N LEU A 61 -15.53 2.47 4.90
CA LEU A 61 -16.74 3.23 5.26
C LEU A 61 -16.45 4.32 6.30
N ASP A 62 -15.45 4.12 7.15
CA ASP A 62 -15.07 5.09 8.18
C ASP A 62 -14.19 6.19 7.57
N VAL A 63 -13.37 5.86 6.57
CA VAL A 63 -12.67 6.86 5.74
C VAL A 63 -13.66 7.71 4.97
N ASP A 64 -14.66 7.11 4.30
CA ASP A 64 -15.69 7.86 3.58
C ASP A 64 -16.46 8.77 4.54
N ALA A 65 -16.95 8.23 5.66
CA ALA A 65 -17.66 9.02 6.66
C ALA A 65 -16.84 10.23 7.12
N TYR A 66 -15.55 10.05 7.37
CA TYR A 66 -14.64 11.13 7.69
C TYR A 66 -14.53 12.13 6.53
N VAL A 67 -14.23 11.74 5.30
CA VAL A 67 -14.09 12.72 4.20
C VAL A 67 -15.42 13.39 3.82
N GLN A 68 -16.58 12.79 4.15
CA GLN A 68 -17.90 13.40 3.94
C GLN A 68 -18.31 14.44 4.99
N GLY A 69 -17.49 14.68 6.02
CA GLY A 69 -17.79 15.66 7.07
C GLY A 69 -18.09 15.06 8.45
N GLY A 70 -18.00 13.74 8.60
CA GLY A 70 -18.20 13.05 9.88
C GLY A 70 -17.15 13.43 10.95
N ASP A 71 -17.43 13.06 12.19
CA ASP A 71 -16.54 13.30 13.32
C ASP A 71 -15.31 12.38 13.29
N GLY A 72 -14.27 12.72 14.06
CA GLY A 72 -13.05 11.94 14.18
C GLY A 72 -11.79 12.72 13.79
N THR A 73 -10.65 12.05 13.85
CA THR A 73 -9.34 12.60 13.48
C THR A 73 -8.74 11.84 12.32
N LEU A 74 -7.90 12.51 11.53
CA LEU A 74 -7.18 11.89 10.42
C LEU A 74 -6.39 10.66 10.89
N ASP A 75 -5.69 10.74 12.02
CA ASP A 75 -4.85 9.65 12.53
C ASP A 75 -5.67 8.41 12.92
N ALA A 76 -6.83 8.60 13.58
CA ALA A 76 -7.69 7.48 13.95
C ALA A 76 -8.27 6.76 12.72
N VAL A 77 -8.64 7.53 11.69
CA VAL A 77 -9.18 7.01 10.43
C VAL A 77 -8.10 6.29 9.63
N LEU A 78 -6.87 6.82 9.58
CA LEU A 78 -5.75 6.13 8.93
C LEU A 78 -5.39 4.81 9.62
N ALA A 79 -5.49 4.76 10.95
CA ALA A 79 -5.16 3.55 11.72
C ALA A 79 -6.14 2.39 11.53
N THR A 80 -7.41 2.67 11.17
CA THR A 80 -8.49 1.67 11.18
C THR A 80 -9.25 1.56 9.86
N GLY A 81 -9.17 2.57 9.00
CA GLY A 81 -9.93 2.68 7.75
C GLY A 81 -9.27 2.03 6.53
N PHE A 82 -8.11 1.40 6.71
CA PHE A 82 -7.32 0.76 5.65
C PHE A 82 -6.90 -0.66 6.03
N SER A 83 -6.75 -1.55 5.04
CA SER A 83 -6.06 -2.85 5.16
C SER A 83 -4.66 -2.81 4.55
N HIS A 84 -3.91 -3.93 4.61
CA HIS A 84 -2.57 -4.10 4.02
C HIS A 84 -1.51 -3.07 4.47
N GLY A 85 -1.72 -2.41 5.62
CA GLY A 85 -0.85 -1.34 6.10
C GLY A 85 -0.91 -0.05 5.28
N LEU A 86 -1.86 0.07 4.34
CA LEU A 86 -1.96 1.22 3.43
C LEU A 86 -2.24 2.54 4.17
N GLY A 87 -2.80 2.49 5.37
CA GLY A 87 -2.99 3.66 6.23
C GLY A 87 -1.69 4.31 6.72
N GLN A 88 -0.56 3.59 6.64
CA GLN A 88 0.76 4.10 7.02
C GLN A 88 1.50 4.80 5.88
N LEU A 89 0.94 4.79 4.67
CA LEU A 89 1.55 5.47 3.52
C LEU A 89 1.22 6.96 3.58
N ASP A 90 2.25 7.81 3.51
CA ASP A 90 2.11 9.26 3.47
C ASP A 90 1.17 9.71 2.34
N ALA A 91 1.28 9.08 1.17
CA ALA A 91 0.38 9.36 0.05
C ALA A 91 -1.10 9.10 0.38
N ASN A 92 -1.43 8.10 1.22
CA ASN A 92 -2.81 7.87 1.64
C ASN A 92 -3.26 8.84 2.73
N ARG A 93 -2.35 9.25 3.64
CA ARG A 93 -2.60 10.38 4.56
C ARG A 93 -2.94 11.64 3.78
N ASP A 94 -2.14 11.98 2.77
CA ASP A 94 -2.33 13.16 1.92
C ASP A 94 -3.63 13.09 1.14
N LEU A 95 -3.97 11.91 0.61
CA LEU A 95 -5.24 11.68 -0.07
C LEU A 95 -6.44 11.98 0.84
N VAL A 96 -6.47 11.39 2.04
CA VAL A 96 -7.60 11.55 2.97
C VAL A 96 -7.69 12.99 3.48
N ALA A 97 -6.56 13.63 3.77
CA ALA A 97 -6.51 15.04 4.14
C ALA A 97 -7.04 15.94 3.02
N TRP A 98 -6.59 15.71 1.78
CA TRP A 98 -7.05 16.45 0.62
C TRP A 98 -8.54 16.24 0.36
N LEU A 99 -9.05 15.00 0.40
CA LEU A 99 -10.47 14.69 0.22
C LEU A 99 -11.34 15.42 1.26
N ARG A 100 -10.94 15.40 2.54
CA ARG A 100 -11.64 16.12 3.61
C ARG A 100 -11.67 17.63 3.34
N GLY A 101 -10.53 18.20 2.96
CA GLY A 101 -10.41 19.63 2.62
C GLY A 101 -11.22 20.01 1.38
N HIS A 102 -11.17 19.18 0.33
CA HIS A 102 -11.94 19.36 -0.90
C HIS A 102 -13.45 19.29 -0.61
N ASN A 103 -13.91 18.28 0.12
CA ASN A 103 -15.34 18.09 0.39
C ASN A 103 -15.93 19.16 1.33
N ALA A 104 -15.10 19.84 2.13
CA ALA A 104 -15.54 20.88 3.05
C ALA A 104 -16.29 22.00 2.30
N GLY A 105 -17.49 22.33 2.77
CA GLY A 105 -18.34 23.38 2.19
C GLY A 105 -19.01 23.04 0.85
N ARG A 106 -18.72 21.88 0.24
CA ARG A 106 -19.34 21.45 -1.03
C ARG A 106 -20.70 20.77 -0.80
N PRO A 107 -21.65 20.89 -1.74
CA PRO A 107 -22.90 20.16 -1.67
C PRO A 107 -22.64 18.64 -1.84
N PRO A 108 -23.50 17.75 -1.30
CA PRO A 108 -23.26 16.30 -1.33
C PRO A 108 -23.00 15.71 -2.72
N GLY A 109 -23.62 16.26 -3.78
CA GLY A 109 -23.40 15.81 -5.16
C GLY A 109 -22.00 16.07 -5.71
N ASP A 110 -21.32 17.12 -5.20
CA ASP A 110 -20.00 17.54 -5.68
C ASP A 110 -18.85 17.03 -4.81
N ARG A 111 -19.16 16.36 -3.70
CA ARG A 111 -18.14 15.73 -2.85
C ARG A 111 -17.57 14.50 -3.56
N VAL A 112 -16.30 14.21 -3.29
CA VAL A 112 -15.63 12.99 -3.73
C VAL A 112 -15.82 11.92 -2.65
N ALA A 113 -16.33 10.76 -3.02
CA ALA A 113 -16.47 9.60 -2.13
C ALA A 113 -15.21 8.75 -2.11
N PHE A 114 -14.92 8.18 -0.95
CA PHE A 114 -13.84 7.23 -0.78
C PHE A 114 -14.42 5.82 -0.67
N HIS A 115 -13.84 4.86 -1.38
CA HIS A 115 -14.26 3.46 -1.31
C HIS A 115 -13.04 2.56 -1.15
N GLY A 116 -13.19 1.53 -0.33
CA GLY A 116 -12.39 0.32 -0.40
C GLY A 116 -13.16 -0.68 -1.25
N PHE A 117 -12.47 -1.46 -2.07
CA PHE A 117 -13.15 -2.48 -2.88
C PHE A 117 -12.65 -3.90 -2.61
N ASP A 118 -11.73 -4.10 -1.68
CA ASP A 118 -11.33 -5.43 -1.26
C ASP A 118 -12.21 -5.98 -0.13
N ALA A 119 -12.22 -7.30 0.02
CA ALA A 119 -12.66 -7.95 1.24
C ALA A 119 -11.59 -7.75 2.35
N PRO A 120 -11.94 -7.91 3.63
CA PRO A 120 -10.98 -7.85 4.74
C PRO A 120 -10.11 -9.12 4.78
N LEU A 121 -9.39 -9.41 3.71
CA LEU A 121 -8.54 -10.59 3.55
C LEU A 121 -7.08 -10.17 3.52
N GLU A 122 -6.18 -11.05 3.93
CA GLU A 122 -4.73 -10.86 3.81
C GLU A 122 -4.10 -12.13 3.18
N MET A 123 -2.83 -12.06 2.80
CA MET A 123 -2.15 -13.18 2.12
C MET A 123 -2.23 -14.52 2.87
N THR A 124 -2.14 -14.49 4.20
CA THR A 124 -2.07 -15.69 5.04
C THR A 124 -3.10 -15.70 6.17
N THR A 125 -3.97 -14.70 6.24
CA THR A 125 -5.02 -14.62 7.25
C THR A 125 -6.34 -14.18 6.64
N ALA A 126 -7.43 -14.66 7.20
CA ALA A 126 -8.78 -14.22 6.89
C ALA A 126 -9.55 -14.13 8.22
N PRO A 127 -10.22 -13.00 8.52
CA PRO A 127 -10.87 -12.81 9.80
C PRO A 127 -12.13 -13.68 9.92
N SER A 128 -12.66 -13.74 11.15
CA SER A 128 -13.99 -14.27 11.39
C SER A 128 -15.06 -13.47 10.63
N PRO A 129 -16.07 -14.14 10.04
CA PRO A 129 -17.26 -13.47 9.51
C PRO A 129 -18.16 -12.88 10.62
N GLY A 130 -17.93 -13.25 11.88
CA GLY A 130 -18.78 -12.95 13.02
C GLY A 130 -19.09 -11.48 13.26
N PRO A 131 -18.10 -10.58 13.34
CA PRO A 131 -18.33 -9.14 13.52
C PRO A 131 -19.26 -8.54 12.45
N TYR A 132 -19.05 -8.93 11.19
CA TYR A 132 -19.84 -8.44 10.06
C TYR A 132 -21.28 -8.98 10.07
N LEU A 133 -21.44 -10.27 10.38
CA LEU A 133 -22.76 -10.91 10.49
C LEU A 133 -23.58 -10.33 11.65
N ARG A 134 -22.93 -10.09 12.80
CA ARG A 134 -23.55 -9.45 13.97
C ARG A 134 -23.99 -8.03 13.65
N HIS A 135 -23.17 -7.25 12.94
CA HIS A 135 -23.57 -5.90 12.52
C HIS A 135 -24.87 -5.89 11.71
N LEU A 136 -24.99 -6.78 10.71
CA LEU A 136 -26.22 -6.91 9.92
C LEU A 136 -27.41 -7.35 10.78
N HIS A 137 -27.21 -8.37 11.62
CA HIS A 137 -28.26 -8.91 12.50
C HIS A 137 -28.76 -7.87 13.51
N ASP A 138 -27.86 -7.14 14.15
CA ASP A 138 -28.19 -6.08 15.10
C ASP A 138 -28.93 -4.93 14.41
N TYR A 139 -28.51 -4.55 13.20
CA TYR A 139 -29.18 -3.53 12.40
C TYR A 139 -30.65 -3.90 12.11
N LEU A 140 -30.90 -5.15 11.70
CA LEU A 140 -32.24 -5.67 11.42
C LEU A 140 -33.07 -5.81 12.70
N THR A 141 -32.51 -6.42 13.75
CA THR A 141 -33.19 -6.67 15.02
C THR A 141 -33.61 -5.36 15.70
N ALA A 142 -32.76 -4.33 15.67
CA ALA A 142 -33.09 -3.03 16.23
C ALA A 142 -34.27 -2.33 15.54
N ARG A 143 -34.57 -2.64 14.27
CA ARG A 143 -35.59 -1.94 13.46
C ARG A 143 -36.86 -2.76 13.21
N LEU A 144 -36.72 -4.07 13.13
CA LEU A 144 -37.82 -5.00 12.87
C LEU A 144 -38.28 -5.73 14.13
N GLY A 145 -37.47 -5.72 15.19
CA GLY A 145 -37.65 -6.55 16.39
C GLY A 145 -37.20 -8.00 16.16
N PRO A 146 -36.90 -8.74 17.24
CA PRO A 146 -36.38 -10.12 17.15
C PRO A 146 -37.42 -11.12 16.59
N ASP A 147 -38.71 -10.79 16.65
CA ASP A 147 -39.79 -11.60 16.08
C ASP A 147 -40.21 -11.15 14.66
N GLY A 148 -39.59 -10.10 14.13
CA GLY A 148 -39.98 -9.48 12.86
C GLY A 148 -39.49 -10.21 11.61
N PHE A 149 -38.59 -11.18 11.74
CA PHE A 149 -38.01 -11.93 10.63
C PHE A 149 -37.45 -13.29 11.09
N ARG A 150 -37.26 -14.22 10.13
CA ARG A 150 -36.93 -15.64 10.38
C ARG A 150 -35.78 -15.88 11.36
N HIS A 151 -34.75 -15.02 11.31
CA HIS A 151 -33.52 -15.17 12.08
C HIS A 151 -33.35 -14.16 13.23
N GLY A 152 -34.39 -13.42 13.59
CA GLY A 152 -34.28 -12.36 14.60
C GLY A 152 -33.97 -12.86 16.02
N ARG A 153 -34.18 -14.15 16.30
CA ARG A 153 -33.77 -14.83 17.54
C ARG A 153 -32.64 -15.85 17.37
N THR A 154 -32.04 -15.95 16.19
CA THR A 154 -30.96 -16.92 15.96
C THR A 154 -29.75 -16.60 16.81
N ASP A 155 -29.27 -17.59 17.57
CA ASP A 155 -28.02 -17.48 18.32
C ASP A 155 -26.83 -17.63 17.35
N LEU A 156 -26.39 -16.49 16.81
CA LEU A 156 -25.24 -16.44 15.92
C LEU A 156 -23.96 -16.89 16.63
N GLY A 157 -23.82 -16.64 17.94
CA GLY A 157 -22.64 -17.03 18.71
C GLY A 157 -22.49 -18.55 18.81
N ALA A 158 -23.59 -19.27 19.02
CA ALA A 158 -23.60 -20.72 19.02
C ALA A 158 -23.20 -21.32 17.66
N LEU A 159 -23.62 -20.68 16.55
CA LEU A 159 -23.28 -21.12 15.21
C LEU A 159 -21.83 -20.75 14.80
N LEU A 160 -21.36 -19.56 15.15
CA LEU A 160 -20.00 -19.08 14.90
C LEU A 160 -18.95 -19.83 15.70
N GLY A 161 -19.25 -20.13 16.97
CA GLY A 161 -18.26 -20.61 17.93
C GLY A 161 -17.18 -19.56 18.20
N ASP A 162 -15.98 -20.03 18.54
CA ASP A 162 -14.83 -19.16 18.81
C ASP A 162 -14.29 -18.52 17.52
N ASP A 163 -14.36 -17.19 17.43
CA ASP A 163 -13.86 -16.38 16.30
C ASP A 163 -12.38 -16.67 15.96
N ARG A 164 -11.58 -17.10 16.93
CA ARG A 164 -10.16 -17.44 16.72
C ARG A 164 -9.96 -18.63 15.79
N ARG A 165 -10.94 -19.54 15.69
CA ARG A 165 -10.87 -20.70 14.80
C ARG A 165 -11.00 -20.33 13.33
N TRP A 166 -11.67 -19.23 13.03
CA TRP A 166 -11.77 -18.68 11.68
C TRP A 166 -10.50 -17.94 11.30
N SER A 167 -9.92 -17.20 12.24
CA SER A 167 -8.76 -16.33 12.00
C SER A 167 -7.40 -17.02 12.14
N ASP A 168 -7.39 -18.34 12.38
CA ASP A 168 -6.16 -19.13 12.49
C ASP A 168 -5.48 -19.24 11.13
N VAL A 169 -4.21 -18.81 11.02
CA VAL A 169 -3.38 -18.97 9.82
C VAL A 169 -3.37 -20.41 9.33
N ALA A 170 -3.37 -21.38 10.27
CA ALA A 170 -3.34 -22.79 9.95
C ALA A 170 -4.61 -23.25 9.21
N ALA A 171 -5.75 -22.57 9.40
CA ALA A 171 -6.99 -22.87 8.68
C ALA A 171 -6.88 -22.56 7.17
N LEU A 172 -6.08 -21.57 6.78
CA LEU A 172 -5.83 -21.30 5.36
C LEU A 172 -4.76 -22.24 4.78
N MET A 173 -3.76 -22.61 5.57
CA MET A 173 -2.66 -23.46 5.10
C MET A 173 -3.01 -24.96 5.08
N ASP A 174 -3.94 -25.41 5.91
CA ASP A 174 -4.33 -26.82 6.05
C ASP A 174 -5.87 -26.93 6.06
N ALA A 175 -6.42 -27.57 5.02
CA ALA A 175 -7.87 -27.70 4.85
C ALA A 175 -8.54 -28.44 6.00
N THR A 176 -7.82 -29.36 6.66
CA THR A 176 -8.34 -30.12 7.80
C THR A 176 -8.53 -29.28 9.07
N LYS A 177 -7.86 -28.12 9.13
CA LYS A 177 -7.98 -27.16 10.24
C LYS A 177 -9.03 -26.09 9.99
N SER A 178 -9.46 -25.90 8.73
CA SER A 178 -10.50 -24.93 8.41
C SER A 178 -11.88 -25.39 8.89
N VAL A 179 -12.61 -24.47 9.51
CA VAL A 179 -13.98 -24.71 9.99
C VAL A 179 -15.03 -24.48 8.91
N GLY A 180 -14.67 -23.89 7.77
CA GLY A 180 -15.63 -23.44 6.76
C GLY A 180 -16.42 -24.55 6.05
N GLY A 181 -15.93 -25.80 6.11
CA GLY A 181 -16.60 -26.98 5.59
C GLY A 181 -17.59 -27.63 6.56
N GLY A 182 -17.64 -27.18 7.82
CA GLY A 182 -18.49 -27.79 8.86
C GLY A 182 -19.97 -27.46 8.72
N ALA A 183 -20.84 -28.30 9.30
CA ALA A 183 -22.30 -28.09 9.27
C ALA A 183 -22.73 -26.73 9.85
N ALA A 184 -22.05 -26.26 10.91
CA ALA A 184 -22.31 -24.93 11.48
C ALA A 184 -21.95 -23.80 10.51
N ALA A 185 -20.84 -23.89 9.78
CA ALA A 185 -20.45 -22.92 8.75
C ALA A 185 -21.41 -22.93 7.54
N MET A 186 -21.92 -24.10 7.16
CA MET A 186 -22.97 -24.21 6.13
C MET A 186 -24.28 -23.56 6.59
N ALA A 187 -24.70 -23.81 7.83
CA ALA A 187 -25.88 -23.16 8.42
C ALA A 187 -25.70 -21.63 8.50
N LEU A 188 -24.52 -21.15 8.90
CA LEU A 188 -24.19 -19.71 8.90
C LEU A 188 -24.30 -19.09 7.52
N ARG A 189 -23.88 -19.78 6.46
CA ARG A 189 -24.06 -19.29 5.08
C ARG A 189 -25.53 -19.10 4.74
N ALA A 190 -26.38 -20.07 5.07
CA ALA A 190 -27.82 -19.96 4.84
C ALA A 190 -28.44 -18.81 5.67
N VAL A 191 -28.06 -18.68 6.94
CA VAL A 191 -28.51 -17.58 7.80
C VAL A 191 -28.07 -16.23 7.22
N ALA A 192 -26.81 -16.07 6.83
CA ALA A 192 -26.29 -14.84 6.24
C ALA A 192 -27.03 -14.46 4.95
N ASP A 193 -27.30 -15.43 4.08
CA ASP A 193 -28.06 -15.24 2.83
C ASP A 193 -29.51 -14.77 3.11
N ASP A 194 -30.19 -15.39 4.07
CA ASP A 194 -31.55 -15.01 4.49
C ASP A 194 -31.56 -13.61 5.14
N LEU A 195 -30.54 -13.24 5.92
CA LEU A 195 -30.42 -11.91 6.51
C LEU A 195 -30.22 -10.83 5.43
N VAL A 196 -29.36 -11.08 4.44
CA VAL A 196 -29.18 -10.16 3.30
C VAL A 196 -30.49 -10.03 2.52
N THR A 197 -31.19 -11.14 2.27
CA THR A 197 -32.51 -11.10 1.62
C THR A 197 -33.52 -10.28 2.42
N THR A 198 -33.55 -10.44 3.74
CA THR A 198 -34.41 -9.66 4.65
C THR A 198 -34.08 -8.16 4.57
N LEU A 199 -32.79 -7.79 4.55
CA LEU A 199 -32.34 -6.41 4.42
C LEU A 199 -32.90 -5.73 3.15
N TYR A 200 -32.92 -6.46 2.03
CA TYR A 200 -33.48 -5.97 0.77
C TYR A 200 -35.01 -5.93 0.79
N ALA A 201 -35.67 -6.99 1.27
CA ALA A 201 -37.13 -7.07 1.34
C ALA A 201 -37.74 -5.93 2.18
N GLU A 202 -37.06 -5.57 3.28
CA GLU A 202 -37.50 -4.54 4.21
C GLU A 202 -36.87 -3.16 3.93
N ALA A 203 -36.17 -2.99 2.81
CA ALA A 203 -35.43 -1.76 2.49
C ALA A 203 -36.28 -0.47 2.63
N PRO A 204 -37.55 -0.39 2.14
CA PRO A 204 -38.36 0.82 2.31
C PRO A 204 -38.57 1.21 3.78
N ARG A 205 -38.86 0.23 4.64
CA ARG A 205 -39.08 0.43 6.08
C ARG A 205 -37.78 0.74 6.81
N LEU A 206 -36.71 0.00 6.52
CA LEU A 206 -35.41 0.17 7.15
C LEU A 206 -34.80 1.54 6.82
N VAL A 207 -34.91 1.99 5.58
CA VAL A 207 -34.46 3.33 5.16
C VAL A 207 -35.31 4.42 5.82
N ALA A 208 -36.64 4.28 5.84
CA ALA A 208 -37.54 5.27 6.44
C ALA A 208 -37.32 5.44 7.96
N THR A 209 -36.90 4.37 8.65
CA THR A 209 -36.61 4.38 10.09
C THR A 209 -35.13 4.64 10.42
N SER A 210 -34.28 4.82 9.41
CA SER A 210 -32.89 5.17 9.59
C SER A 210 -32.37 6.07 8.47
N SER A 211 -31.57 5.54 7.55
CA SER A 211 -31.10 6.29 6.38
C SER A 211 -30.60 5.37 5.27
N PRO A 212 -30.50 5.87 4.02
CA PRO A 212 -29.86 5.13 2.94
C PRO A 212 -28.40 4.77 3.23
N GLN A 213 -27.68 5.59 4.00
CA GLN A 213 -26.30 5.33 4.39
C GLN A 213 -26.20 4.21 5.43
N ALA A 214 -27.09 4.20 6.44
CA ALA A 214 -27.13 3.14 7.44
C ALA A 214 -27.51 1.79 6.79
N TRP A 215 -28.47 1.81 5.87
CA TRP A 215 -28.84 0.62 5.09
C TRP A 215 -27.66 0.12 4.24
N ARG A 216 -26.95 1.01 3.52
CA ARG A 216 -25.76 0.62 2.74
C ARG A 216 -24.64 0.07 3.61
N ARG A 217 -24.39 0.65 4.80
CA ARG A 217 -23.41 0.10 5.75
C ARG A 217 -23.79 -1.33 6.16
N ALA A 218 -25.06 -1.59 6.49
CA ALA A 218 -25.52 -2.94 6.81
C ALA A 218 -25.39 -3.90 5.62
N GLU A 219 -25.65 -3.43 4.39
CA GLU A 219 -25.49 -4.21 3.16
C GLU A 219 -24.03 -4.63 2.92
N VAL A 220 -23.09 -3.69 3.07
CA VAL A 220 -21.65 -3.95 2.95
C VAL A 220 -21.18 -4.95 4.00
N HIS A 221 -21.66 -4.86 5.25
CA HIS A 221 -21.33 -5.85 6.27
C HIS A 221 -21.92 -7.24 5.93
N GLY A 222 -23.15 -7.29 5.43
CA GLY A 222 -23.81 -8.53 5.02
C GLY A 222 -23.09 -9.24 3.88
N SER A 223 -22.76 -8.50 2.81
CA SER A 223 -22.04 -9.04 1.66
C SER A 223 -20.63 -9.49 2.01
N THR A 224 -19.92 -8.73 2.86
CA THR A 224 -18.61 -9.13 3.40
C THR A 224 -18.70 -10.40 4.24
N ALA A 225 -19.68 -10.52 5.15
CA ALA A 225 -19.88 -11.72 5.96
C ALA A 225 -20.10 -12.96 5.08
N LEU A 226 -20.95 -12.84 4.06
CA LEU A 226 -21.25 -13.92 3.13
C LEU A 226 -20.04 -14.28 2.26
N GLY A 227 -19.26 -13.28 1.83
CA GLY A 227 -18.00 -13.46 1.11
C GLY A 227 -16.96 -14.22 1.94
N LEU A 228 -16.75 -13.81 3.20
CA LEU A 228 -15.84 -14.49 4.13
C LEU A 228 -16.27 -15.94 4.40
N LEU A 229 -17.57 -16.18 4.60
CA LEU A 229 -18.08 -17.55 4.78
C LEU A 229 -17.83 -18.43 3.54
N ARG A 230 -17.94 -17.88 2.33
CA ARG A 230 -17.61 -18.59 1.07
C ARG A 230 -16.09 -18.83 0.95
N TYR A 231 -15.28 -17.84 1.31
CA TYR A 231 -13.82 -17.96 1.32
C TYR A 231 -13.36 -19.08 2.27
N HIS A 232 -13.86 -19.07 3.51
CA HIS A 232 -13.58 -20.12 4.50
C HIS A 232 -14.06 -21.50 4.06
N ALA A 233 -15.20 -21.59 3.36
CA ALA A 233 -15.67 -22.85 2.81
C ALA A 233 -14.68 -23.45 1.81
N VAL A 234 -14.13 -22.65 0.90
CA VAL A 234 -13.07 -23.10 -0.02
C VAL A 234 -11.75 -23.36 0.70
N ALA A 235 -11.44 -22.63 1.76
CA ALA A 235 -10.27 -22.93 2.58
C ALA A 235 -10.33 -24.33 3.21
N ALA A 236 -11.55 -24.88 3.39
CA ALA A 236 -11.78 -26.24 3.89
C ALA A 236 -11.87 -27.32 2.79
N ASP A 237 -11.77 -26.98 1.51
CA ASP A 237 -11.85 -27.96 0.43
C ASP A 237 -10.65 -28.94 0.52
N PRO A 238 -10.88 -30.26 0.53
CA PRO A 238 -9.83 -31.27 0.61
C PRO A 238 -9.21 -31.53 -0.78
N ILE A 239 -8.68 -30.47 -1.39
CA ILE A 239 -8.01 -30.47 -2.70
C ILE A 239 -6.53 -30.10 -2.55
N THR A 240 -5.78 -30.09 -3.66
CA THR A 240 -4.35 -29.77 -3.59
C THR A 240 -4.11 -28.33 -3.10
N PRO A 241 -2.98 -28.04 -2.42
CA PRO A 241 -2.66 -26.68 -1.97
C PRO A 241 -2.64 -25.64 -3.11
N GLN A 242 -2.15 -26.02 -4.30
CA GLN A 242 -2.11 -25.14 -5.47
C GLN A 242 -3.51 -24.78 -5.97
N GLU A 243 -4.39 -25.77 -6.13
CA GLU A 243 -5.78 -25.55 -6.56
C GLU A 243 -6.54 -24.72 -5.52
N ARG A 244 -6.39 -25.05 -4.23
CA ARG A 244 -7.05 -24.32 -3.14
C ARG A 244 -6.60 -22.87 -3.09
N THR A 245 -5.29 -22.61 -3.12
CA THR A 245 -4.75 -21.25 -3.10
C THR A 245 -5.20 -20.45 -4.33
N SER A 246 -5.22 -21.07 -5.52
CA SER A 246 -5.73 -20.45 -6.75
C SER A 246 -7.22 -20.07 -6.62
N ARG A 247 -8.05 -20.95 -6.05
CA ARG A 247 -9.47 -20.67 -5.81
C ARG A 247 -9.68 -19.58 -4.76
N LEU A 248 -8.88 -19.54 -3.70
CA LEU A 248 -8.95 -18.48 -2.68
C LEU A 248 -8.61 -17.11 -3.29
N LEU A 249 -7.54 -17.02 -4.08
CA LEU A 249 -7.21 -15.80 -4.84
C LEU A 249 -8.34 -15.41 -5.79
N GLY A 250 -8.90 -16.37 -6.53
CA GLY A 250 -10.05 -16.13 -7.40
C GLY A 250 -11.30 -15.66 -6.66
N ILE A 251 -11.56 -16.13 -5.43
CA ILE A 251 -12.68 -15.64 -4.62
C ILE A 251 -12.42 -14.20 -4.17
N ARG A 252 -11.20 -13.86 -3.72
CA ARG A 252 -10.86 -12.47 -3.35
C ARG A 252 -11.12 -11.52 -4.52
N ASP A 253 -10.61 -11.84 -5.71
CA ASP A 253 -10.82 -11.02 -6.89
C ASP A 253 -12.28 -11.01 -7.38
N ALA A 254 -13.04 -12.09 -7.20
CA ALA A 254 -14.47 -12.10 -7.50
C ALA A 254 -15.26 -11.18 -6.53
N LEU A 255 -14.87 -11.14 -5.25
CA LEU A 255 -15.44 -10.19 -4.28
C LEU A 255 -15.05 -8.76 -4.64
N MET A 256 -13.79 -8.51 -5.02
CA MET A 256 -13.32 -7.21 -5.50
C MET A 256 -14.11 -6.73 -6.73
N ALA A 257 -14.27 -7.59 -7.73
CA ALA A 257 -15.07 -7.29 -8.92
C ALA A 257 -16.52 -6.96 -8.56
N ARG A 258 -17.14 -7.76 -7.69
CA ARG A 258 -18.51 -7.50 -7.22
C ARG A 258 -18.60 -6.16 -6.51
N ASN A 259 -17.63 -5.86 -5.65
CA ASN A 259 -17.56 -4.61 -4.93
C ASN A 259 -17.46 -3.40 -5.86
N LEU A 260 -16.63 -3.46 -6.90
CA LEU A 260 -16.52 -2.42 -7.92
C LEU A 260 -17.83 -2.20 -8.67
N LEU A 261 -18.56 -3.27 -9.02
CA LEU A 261 -19.86 -3.17 -9.70
C LEU A 261 -20.95 -2.57 -8.79
N ASP A 262 -20.94 -2.90 -7.50
CA ASP A 262 -21.87 -2.33 -6.53
C ASP A 262 -21.56 -0.84 -6.28
N ILE A 263 -20.27 -0.48 -6.13
CA ILE A 263 -19.80 0.91 -6.04
C ILE A 263 -20.25 1.67 -7.30
N ARG A 264 -20.04 1.10 -8.48
CA ARG A 264 -20.44 1.74 -9.74
C ARG A 264 -21.94 1.97 -9.81
N THR A 265 -22.74 1.02 -9.34
CA THR A 265 -24.21 1.17 -9.26
C THR A 265 -24.59 2.33 -8.34
N GLY A 266 -23.90 2.50 -7.21
CA GLY A 266 -24.12 3.62 -6.28
C GLY A 266 -23.68 4.98 -6.83
N GLU A 267 -22.61 5.03 -7.61
CA GLU A 267 -22.01 6.26 -8.16
C GLU A 267 -22.54 6.64 -9.56
N ARG A 268 -23.48 5.86 -10.11
CA ARG A 268 -23.90 5.95 -11.53
C ARG A 268 -24.36 7.32 -12.03
N HIS A 269 -24.79 8.19 -11.13
CA HIS A 269 -25.26 9.55 -11.44
C HIS A 269 -24.33 10.66 -10.92
N ARG A 270 -23.18 10.30 -10.36
CA ARG A 270 -22.21 11.24 -9.79
C ARG A 270 -20.98 11.42 -10.68
N GLY A 271 -20.65 10.42 -11.48
CA GLY A 271 -19.55 10.46 -12.43
C GLY A 271 -18.76 9.15 -12.45
N PRO A 272 -17.60 9.14 -13.12
CA PRO A 272 -16.67 8.02 -13.10
C PRO A 272 -16.02 7.80 -11.72
N THR A 273 -15.56 6.57 -11.49
CA THR A 273 -14.72 6.21 -10.33
C THR A 273 -13.28 5.96 -10.79
N LEU A 274 -12.32 6.58 -10.11
CA LEU A 274 -10.91 6.19 -10.23
C LEU A 274 -10.66 4.96 -9.34
N VAL A 275 -10.18 3.87 -9.92
CA VAL A 275 -9.85 2.63 -9.20
C VAL A 275 -8.33 2.51 -9.13
N PHE A 276 -7.78 2.21 -7.95
CA PHE A 276 -6.34 2.06 -7.75
C PHE A 276 -6.01 0.79 -6.97
N ALA A 277 -5.15 -0.04 -7.54
CA ALA A 277 -4.76 -1.33 -7.00
C ALA A 277 -3.51 -1.88 -7.71
N HIS A 278 -3.01 -3.02 -7.24
CA HIS A 278 -1.98 -3.73 -7.95
C HIS A 278 -2.44 -4.13 -9.37
N ASN A 279 -1.53 -4.08 -10.37
CA ASN A 279 -1.81 -4.46 -11.77
C ASN A 279 -2.51 -5.82 -11.88
N ARG A 280 -2.11 -6.78 -11.05
CA ARG A 280 -2.68 -8.14 -11.01
C ARG A 280 -4.15 -8.21 -10.61
N HIS A 281 -4.67 -7.19 -9.96
CA HIS A 281 -6.10 -7.09 -9.67
C HIS A 281 -6.85 -6.38 -10.79
N LEU A 282 -6.20 -5.57 -11.63
CA LEU A 282 -6.84 -4.70 -12.62
C LEU A 282 -6.66 -5.15 -14.09
N GLN A 283 -5.70 -6.03 -14.36
CA GLN A 283 -5.45 -6.57 -15.70
C GLN A 283 -6.65 -7.32 -16.28
N ARG A 284 -6.77 -7.36 -17.62
CA ARG A 284 -7.92 -7.99 -18.32
C ARG A 284 -7.76 -9.50 -18.55
N HIS A 285 -6.55 -10.03 -18.41
CA HIS A 285 -6.25 -11.45 -18.58
C HIS A 285 -6.10 -12.15 -17.21
N PRO A 286 -6.19 -13.50 -17.17
CA PRO A 286 -5.96 -14.24 -15.94
C PRO A 286 -4.63 -13.86 -15.28
N SER A 287 -4.67 -13.73 -13.96
CA SER A 287 -3.50 -13.48 -13.12
C SER A 287 -2.80 -14.79 -12.84
N THR A 288 -1.47 -14.75 -12.81
CA THR A 288 -0.62 -15.92 -12.55
C THR A 288 0.43 -15.59 -11.50
N TRP A 289 0.72 -16.50 -10.57
CA TRP A 289 1.76 -16.27 -9.57
C TRP A 289 2.48 -17.57 -9.23
N ARG A 290 3.79 -17.59 -9.42
CA ARG A 290 4.63 -18.66 -8.88
C ARG A 290 5.04 -18.34 -7.43
N LEU A 291 4.49 -19.07 -6.47
CA LEU A 291 4.70 -18.84 -5.05
C LEU A 291 4.87 -20.18 -4.31
N ALA A 292 5.93 -20.31 -3.50
CA ALA A 292 6.19 -21.52 -2.70
C ALA A 292 6.15 -22.84 -3.51
N GLY A 293 6.62 -22.81 -4.76
CA GLY A 293 6.61 -23.97 -5.66
C GLY A 293 5.25 -24.29 -6.32
N MET A 294 4.23 -23.46 -6.10
CA MET A 294 2.91 -23.58 -6.74
C MET A 294 2.81 -22.61 -7.92
N ASP A 295 2.18 -23.07 -9.01
CA ASP A 295 1.78 -22.22 -10.13
C ASP A 295 0.31 -21.84 -9.98
N LEU A 296 0.07 -20.65 -9.42
CA LEU A 296 -1.26 -20.14 -9.09
C LEU A 296 -1.85 -19.42 -10.30
N THR A 297 -3.14 -19.61 -10.56
CA THR A 297 -3.87 -18.93 -11.64
C THR A 297 -5.30 -18.61 -11.25
N TRP A 298 -5.77 -17.40 -11.55
CA TRP A 298 -7.13 -16.97 -11.27
C TRP A 298 -7.59 -15.84 -12.21
N SER A 299 -8.90 -15.62 -12.30
CA SER A 299 -9.43 -14.42 -12.95
C SER A 299 -9.27 -13.23 -12.02
N SER A 300 -8.58 -12.19 -12.47
CA SER A 300 -8.46 -10.93 -11.74
C SER A 300 -9.80 -10.21 -11.64
N ALA A 301 -9.92 -9.26 -10.71
CA ALA A 301 -11.09 -8.40 -10.60
C ALA A 301 -11.32 -7.62 -11.90
N GLY A 302 -10.25 -7.11 -12.50
CA GLY A 302 -10.23 -6.40 -13.78
C GLY A 302 -10.70 -7.27 -14.95
N ALA A 303 -10.32 -8.55 -15.01
CA ALA A 303 -10.79 -9.46 -16.05
C ALA A 303 -12.31 -9.66 -15.98
N VAL A 304 -12.84 -9.82 -14.77
CA VAL A 304 -14.30 -9.95 -14.54
C VAL A 304 -15.02 -8.65 -14.89
N VAL A 305 -14.54 -7.52 -14.37
CA VAL A 305 -15.17 -6.20 -14.58
C VAL A 305 -15.10 -5.77 -16.05
N ALA A 306 -13.95 -5.93 -16.72
CA ALA A 306 -13.80 -5.63 -18.14
C ALA A 306 -14.77 -6.46 -19.00
N THR A 307 -14.96 -7.73 -18.66
CA THR A 307 -15.92 -8.61 -19.37
C THR A 307 -17.37 -8.10 -19.23
N LEU A 308 -17.74 -7.57 -18.06
CA LEU A 308 -19.11 -7.14 -17.76
C LEU A 308 -19.40 -5.68 -18.17
N LEU A 309 -18.38 -4.82 -18.17
CA LEU A 309 -18.52 -3.40 -18.51
C LEU A 309 -18.12 -3.06 -19.94
N GLY A 310 -17.31 -3.89 -20.60
CA GLY A 310 -16.77 -3.65 -21.93
C GLY A 310 -15.91 -2.38 -21.97
N GLU A 311 -16.13 -1.54 -22.98
CA GLU A 311 -15.41 -0.29 -23.21
C GLU A 311 -15.57 0.74 -22.07
N ARG A 312 -16.52 0.53 -21.15
CA ARG A 312 -16.71 1.39 -19.98
C ARG A 312 -15.67 1.13 -18.86
N TYR A 313 -14.80 0.14 -19.03
CA TYR A 313 -13.66 -0.15 -18.14
C TYR A 313 -12.35 0.19 -18.86
N LEU A 314 -11.71 1.29 -18.45
CA LEU A 314 -10.40 1.70 -18.98
C LEU A 314 -9.31 1.27 -18.00
N TYR A 315 -8.26 0.59 -18.48
CA TYR A 315 -7.14 0.09 -17.69
C TYR A 315 -5.82 0.71 -18.12
N ILE A 316 -5.21 1.47 -17.21
CA ILE A 316 -3.85 1.98 -17.29
C ILE A 316 -2.96 1.12 -16.39
N ALA A 317 -2.02 0.38 -16.98
CA ALA A 317 -1.06 -0.43 -16.22
C ALA A 317 0.08 0.44 -15.68
N GLY A 318 0.50 0.21 -14.44
CA GLY A 318 1.70 0.83 -13.88
C GLY A 318 2.95 0.06 -14.29
N SER A 319 4.05 0.76 -14.58
CA SER A 319 5.33 0.14 -14.94
C SER A 319 6.50 0.89 -14.31
N LEU A 320 7.56 0.18 -13.93
CA LEU A 320 8.71 0.76 -13.21
C LEU A 320 10.03 0.33 -13.86
N GLY A 321 10.86 1.30 -14.22
CA GLY A 321 12.20 1.06 -14.76
C GLY A 321 13.17 0.62 -13.67
N SER A 322 13.52 1.51 -12.75
CA SER A 322 14.37 1.23 -11.60
C SER A 322 13.83 1.87 -10.32
N SER A 323 14.18 1.30 -9.17
CA SER A 323 13.80 1.85 -7.86
C SER A 323 14.86 1.52 -6.81
N ALA A 324 15.42 2.57 -6.20
CA ALA A 324 16.32 2.42 -5.07
C ALA A 324 15.59 1.83 -3.84
N ALA A 325 14.32 2.20 -3.62
CA ALA A 325 13.52 1.70 -2.49
C ALA A 325 13.35 0.18 -2.54
N LEU A 326 13.22 -0.38 -3.75
CA LEU A 326 13.08 -1.82 -3.98
C LEU A 326 14.42 -2.52 -4.25
N GLY A 327 15.52 -1.78 -4.37
CA GLY A 327 16.78 -2.32 -4.91
C GLY A 327 16.63 -2.87 -6.33
N LEU A 328 15.69 -2.34 -7.11
CA LEU A 328 15.39 -2.75 -8.48
C LEU A 328 16.32 -2.00 -9.44
N ALA A 329 17.17 -2.73 -10.14
CA ALA A 329 18.11 -2.18 -11.10
C ALA A 329 17.41 -1.65 -12.36
N ALA A 330 18.14 -0.88 -13.17
CA ALA A 330 17.68 -0.50 -14.50
C ALA A 330 17.44 -1.75 -15.37
N PRO A 331 16.40 -1.75 -16.20
CA PRO A 331 16.02 -2.94 -16.96
C PRO A 331 16.98 -3.20 -18.12
N ASP A 332 17.27 -4.48 -18.37
CA ASP A 332 18.11 -4.93 -19.48
C ASP A 332 17.57 -4.49 -20.84
N ALA A 333 18.49 -4.27 -21.79
CA ALA A 333 18.14 -4.03 -23.18
C ALA A 333 17.25 -5.16 -23.74
N GLY A 334 16.21 -4.77 -24.48
CA GLY A 334 15.25 -5.69 -25.08
C GLY A 334 14.08 -6.12 -24.18
N THR A 335 13.99 -5.61 -22.96
CA THR A 335 12.81 -5.80 -22.10
C THR A 335 11.71 -4.78 -22.39
N PHE A 336 10.48 -5.04 -21.93
CA PHE A 336 9.37 -4.10 -22.05
C PHE A 336 9.68 -2.77 -21.35
N GLU A 337 10.10 -2.79 -20.09
CA GLU A 337 10.40 -1.60 -19.30
C GLU A 337 11.55 -0.79 -19.89
N HIS A 338 12.58 -1.44 -20.46
CA HIS A 338 13.65 -0.73 -21.15
C HIS A 338 13.15 0.05 -22.37
N ALA A 339 12.19 -0.50 -23.12
CA ALA A 339 11.60 0.18 -24.27
C ALA A 339 10.74 1.40 -23.90
N LEU A 340 10.31 1.48 -22.64
CA LEU A 340 9.55 2.61 -22.07
C LEU A 340 10.44 3.66 -21.39
N GLY A 341 11.75 3.42 -21.34
CA GLY A 341 12.72 4.30 -20.69
C GLY A 341 13.00 5.63 -21.44
N PRO A 342 14.03 6.39 -21.02
CA PRO A 342 14.31 7.76 -21.47
C PRO A 342 14.57 7.96 -22.98
N GLY A 343 14.61 6.88 -23.77
CA GLY A 343 14.78 6.91 -25.22
C GLY A 343 13.49 7.20 -26.01
N LEU A 344 12.33 7.27 -25.35
CA LEU A 344 11.09 7.77 -25.97
C LEU A 344 11.20 9.30 -26.15
N THR A 345 11.35 9.79 -27.39
CA THR A 345 11.36 11.23 -27.69
C THR A 345 10.13 11.71 -28.45
N ASP A 346 9.86 13.02 -28.31
CA ASP A 346 8.93 13.90 -29.04
C ASP A 346 7.40 13.82 -28.81
N ALA A 347 6.82 12.78 -28.18
CA ALA A 347 5.35 12.73 -28.01
C ALA A 347 4.77 12.05 -26.74
N ALA A 348 5.58 11.43 -25.86
CA ALA A 348 5.06 10.55 -24.79
C ALA A 348 5.66 10.77 -23.37
N VAL A 349 6.70 11.60 -23.22
CA VAL A 349 7.42 11.78 -21.95
C VAL A 349 7.03 13.11 -21.33
N LEU A 350 6.29 13.08 -20.21
CA LEU A 350 5.73 14.29 -19.60
C LEU A 350 5.79 14.23 -18.07
N THR A 351 6.65 15.07 -17.49
CA THR A 351 6.98 15.08 -16.07
C THR A 351 5.85 15.69 -15.21
N ALA A 352 5.66 15.17 -13.99
CA ALA A 352 4.81 15.78 -12.97
C ALA A 352 5.69 16.22 -11.80
N GLU A 353 5.79 17.52 -11.53
CA GLU A 353 6.34 17.98 -10.25
C GLU A 353 5.45 17.48 -9.09
N PRO A 354 6.02 16.97 -7.98
CA PRO A 354 7.43 17.03 -7.60
C PRO A 354 8.27 15.77 -7.94
N ASP A 355 7.77 14.81 -8.74
CA ASP A 355 8.53 13.61 -9.12
C ASP A 355 8.73 13.52 -10.66
N PRO A 356 9.89 13.96 -11.19
CA PRO A 356 10.08 14.39 -12.57
C PRO A 356 10.19 13.24 -13.61
N GLY A 357 9.51 12.11 -13.44
CA GLY A 357 9.82 10.89 -14.21
C GLY A 357 8.73 10.26 -15.07
N ALA A 358 7.45 10.31 -14.68
CA ALA A 358 6.46 9.40 -15.27
C ALA A 358 6.12 9.70 -16.75
N VAL A 359 5.83 8.64 -17.52
CA VAL A 359 5.60 8.64 -18.97
C VAL A 359 4.31 7.88 -19.23
N LEU A 360 3.32 8.48 -19.89
CA LEU A 360 2.12 7.78 -20.31
C LEU A 360 2.28 7.34 -21.77
N VAL A 361 2.09 6.06 -22.03
CA VAL A 361 2.22 5.46 -23.37
C VAL A 361 0.91 4.80 -23.73
N ASP A 362 0.21 5.34 -24.73
CA ASP A 362 -1.05 4.78 -25.24
C ASP A 362 -0.84 3.39 -25.88
N ALA A 363 -1.90 2.59 -26.01
CA ALA A 363 -1.84 1.23 -26.54
C ALA A 363 -1.21 1.11 -27.94
N VAL A 364 -1.38 2.09 -28.83
CA VAL A 364 -0.82 2.06 -30.20
C VAL A 364 0.68 2.26 -30.15
N THR A 365 1.14 3.30 -29.43
CA THR A 365 2.56 3.56 -29.23
C THR A 365 3.22 2.41 -28.48
N LEU A 366 2.57 1.90 -27.43
CA LEU A 366 3.02 0.78 -26.62
C LEU A 366 3.31 -0.44 -27.49
N ALA A 367 2.35 -0.86 -28.33
CA ALA A 367 2.52 -2.01 -29.22
C ALA A 367 3.67 -1.84 -30.21
N ALA A 368 3.93 -0.61 -30.67
CA ALA A 368 5.02 -0.32 -31.60
C ALA A 368 6.40 -0.45 -30.92
N VAL A 369 6.56 0.09 -29.70
CA VAL A 369 7.86 0.13 -29.01
C VAL A 369 8.20 -1.18 -28.31
N THR A 370 7.17 -1.96 -27.91
CA THR A 370 7.33 -3.26 -27.25
C THR A 370 7.42 -4.43 -28.23
N HIS A 371 7.31 -4.20 -29.54
CA HIS A 371 7.41 -5.27 -30.53
C HIS A 371 8.77 -6.00 -30.44
N GLY A 372 8.73 -7.32 -30.30
CA GLY A 372 9.93 -8.15 -30.16
C GLY A 372 10.66 -8.00 -28.81
N ARG A 373 10.06 -7.32 -27.83
CA ARG A 373 10.57 -7.21 -26.46
C ARG A 373 10.09 -8.38 -25.61
N ARG A 374 10.74 -8.57 -24.45
CA ARG A 374 10.47 -9.65 -23.51
C ARG A 374 10.22 -9.13 -22.10
N GLU A 375 9.71 -10.00 -21.25
CA GLU A 375 9.66 -9.77 -19.80
C GLU A 375 11.08 -9.65 -19.23
N ARG A 376 11.25 -8.77 -18.25
CA ARG A 376 12.48 -8.71 -17.46
C ARG A 376 12.52 -9.84 -16.43
N THR A 377 13.71 -10.34 -16.15
CA THR A 377 13.93 -11.57 -15.33
C THR A 377 14.89 -11.34 -14.16
N ASP A 378 15.32 -10.10 -13.97
CA ASP A 378 16.27 -9.65 -12.94
C ASP A 378 15.61 -9.35 -11.59
N VAL A 379 14.31 -9.59 -11.49
CA VAL A 379 13.48 -9.32 -10.30
C VAL A 379 13.64 -10.44 -9.26
N THR A 380 13.55 -10.09 -7.97
CA THR A 380 13.51 -11.07 -6.87
C THR A 380 12.18 -11.03 -6.15
N ALA A 381 11.79 -12.14 -5.50
CA ALA A 381 10.49 -12.26 -4.83
C ALA A 381 10.34 -11.26 -3.67
N GLU A 382 11.44 -10.93 -2.98
CA GLU A 382 11.49 -10.01 -1.84
C GLU A 382 11.13 -8.57 -2.23
N GLN A 383 11.29 -8.21 -3.50
CA GLN A 383 10.95 -6.89 -4.01
C GLN A 383 9.43 -6.69 -4.13
N GLY A 384 8.64 -7.77 -4.14
CA GLY A 384 7.19 -7.68 -4.34
C GLY A 384 6.83 -6.92 -5.63
N TYR A 385 7.70 -6.98 -6.63
CA TYR A 385 7.56 -6.30 -7.92
C TYR A 385 7.20 -7.30 -9.01
N PHE A 386 6.20 -6.94 -9.80
CA PHE A 386 5.70 -7.75 -10.90
C PHE A 386 5.85 -6.97 -12.21
N PRO A 387 6.77 -7.41 -13.10
CA PRO A 387 7.03 -6.71 -14.36
C PRO A 387 5.84 -6.81 -15.32
N LEU A 388 5.90 -5.99 -16.38
CA LEU A 388 4.97 -6.12 -17.49
C LEU A 388 5.14 -7.49 -18.15
N ASP A 389 4.03 -8.14 -18.45
CA ASP A 389 3.97 -9.34 -19.30
C ASP A 389 3.33 -9.04 -20.66
N ALA A 390 3.49 -9.97 -21.60
CA ALA A 390 2.99 -9.80 -22.96
C ALA A 390 1.46 -9.61 -23.00
N ALA A 391 0.72 -10.24 -22.09
CA ALA A 391 -0.73 -10.14 -22.02
C ALA A 391 -1.18 -8.78 -21.47
N THR A 392 -0.43 -8.19 -20.55
CA THR A 392 -0.67 -6.86 -19.98
C THR A 392 -0.44 -5.81 -21.06
N VAL A 393 0.70 -5.90 -21.77
CA VAL A 393 1.04 -5.00 -22.87
C VAL A 393 -0.01 -5.04 -23.98
N ALA A 394 -0.54 -6.22 -24.30
CA ALA A 394 -1.59 -6.36 -25.31
C ALA A 394 -3.00 -5.98 -24.81
N GLY A 395 -3.23 -5.98 -23.50
CA GLY A 395 -4.56 -5.88 -22.89
C GLY A 395 -4.87 -4.56 -22.18
N CYS A 396 -3.88 -3.69 -21.95
CA CYS A 396 -4.09 -2.37 -21.36
C CYS A 396 -4.41 -1.31 -22.43
N ASP A 397 -5.05 -0.22 -22.00
CA ASP A 397 -5.34 0.93 -22.88
C ASP A 397 -4.17 1.93 -22.89
N ALA A 398 -3.37 1.92 -21.83
CA ALA A 398 -2.11 2.65 -21.73
C ALA A 398 -1.22 2.05 -20.64
N VAL A 399 0.06 2.42 -20.66
CA VAL A 399 1.01 2.20 -19.56
C VAL A 399 1.44 3.55 -19.00
N LEU A 400 1.37 3.72 -17.68
CA LEU A 400 2.07 4.80 -16.98
C LEU A 400 3.39 4.24 -16.43
N HIS A 401 4.49 4.61 -17.07
CA HIS A 401 5.84 4.13 -16.76
C HIS A 401 6.61 5.15 -15.92
N VAL A 402 7.24 4.70 -14.83
CA VAL A 402 8.16 5.49 -14.00
C VAL A 402 9.59 5.01 -14.32
N PRO A 403 10.41 5.77 -15.09
CA PRO A 403 11.72 5.32 -15.57
C PRO A 403 12.74 5.09 -14.45
N THR A 404 12.75 5.96 -13.46
CA THR A 404 13.58 5.86 -12.25
C THR A 404 12.78 6.50 -11.13
N ALA A 405 12.37 5.72 -10.14
CA ALA A 405 11.73 6.28 -8.96
C ALA A 405 12.76 7.13 -8.20
N ALA A 406 12.39 8.37 -7.86
CA ALA A 406 13.23 9.21 -7.03
C ALA A 406 13.51 8.49 -5.69
N PRO A 407 14.73 8.60 -5.11
CA PRO A 407 14.98 8.07 -3.78
C PRO A 407 13.98 8.69 -2.79
N GLN A 408 13.09 7.89 -2.20
CA GLN A 408 12.18 8.39 -1.18
C GLN A 408 12.86 8.41 0.18
N GLY A 409 13.04 9.62 0.66
CA GLY A 409 13.77 9.95 1.86
C GLY A 409 14.24 11.39 1.80
N PRO A 410 14.33 12.11 2.93
CA PRO A 410 15.02 13.39 2.94
C PRO A 410 16.45 13.14 2.41
N ASP A 411 16.86 13.95 1.44
CA ASP A 411 18.24 13.88 0.96
C ASP A 411 19.22 14.23 2.10
N PRO A 412 20.53 13.96 1.94
CA PRO A 412 21.51 14.28 2.97
C PRO A 412 21.49 15.75 3.44
N ALA A 413 21.07 16.69 2.59
CA ALA A 413 20.98 18.10 2.93
C ALA A 413 19.75 18.40 3.79
N ALA A 414 18.57 17.91 3.41
CA ALA A 414 17.34 18.03 4.19
C ALA A 414 17.47 17.36 5.57
N LEU A 415 18.12 16.19 5.65
CA LEU A 415 18.46 15.58 6.94
C LEU A 415 19.40 16.45 7.77
N ALA A 416 20.43 17.01 7.15
CA ALA A 416 21.36 17.89 7.84
C ALA A 416 20.68 19.13 8.40
N GLU A 417 19.79 19.77 7.64
CA GLU A 417 19.00 20.92 8.10
C GLU A 417 18.13 20.56 9.30
N ARG A 418 17.44 19.41 9.27
CA ARG A 418 16.61 18.94 10.39
C ARG A 418 17.42 18.67 11.65
N ILE A 419 18.60 18.05 11.52
CA ILE A 419 19.49 17.80 12.66
C ILE A 419 20.06 19.12 13.21
N LEU A 420 20.45 20.05 12.32
CA LEU A 420 20.97 21.37 12.70
C LEU A 420 19.92 22.25 13.39
N ALA A 421 18.63 22.04 13.10
CA ALA A 421 17.55 22.76 13.76
C ALA A 421 17.43 22.41 15.26
N LEU A 422 18.06 21.34 15.74
CA LEU A 422 18.07 20.99 17.16
C LEU A 422 18.92 21.98 17.98
N PRO A 423 18.48 22.38 19.20
CA PRO A 423 19.15 23.41 19.97
C PRO A 423 20.62 23.10 20.30
N GLY A 424 21.51 24.05 20.03
CA GLY A 424 22.93 23.91 20.36
C GLY A 424 23.69 22.88 19.53
N THR A 425 23.13 22.48 18.37
CA THR A 425 23.79 21.59 17.42
C THR A 425 24.79 22.35 16.54
N GLU A 426 25.98 21.78 16.38
CA GLU A 426 26.99 22.25 15.43
C GLU A 426 27.29 21.18 14.38
N LEU A 427 27.49 21.61 13.13
CA LEU A 427 27.92 20.77 12.03
C LEU A 427 29.42 20.94 11.78
N LEU A 428 30.12 19.83 11.67
CA LEU A 428 31.41 19.72 10.97
C LEU A 428 31.15 19.05 9.62
N LEU A 429 31.36 19.80 8.53
CA LEU A 429 31.44 19.24 7.18
C LEU A 429 32.88 18.82 6.92
N ALA A 430 33.10 17.57 6.56
CA ALA A 430 34.41 17.08 6.17
C ALA A 430 34.78 17.64 4.79
N THR A 431 35.84 18.44 4.76
CA THR A 431 36.46 19.05 3.57
C THR A 431 37.98 19.01 3.71
N GLU A 432 38.70 19.41 2.66
CA GLU A 432 40.16 19.62 2.73
C GLU A 432 40.55 20.61 3.85
N GLU A 433 39.82 21.72 3.98
CA GLU A 433 40.07 22.76 4.99
C GLU A 433 39.84 22.26 6.42
N SER A 434 38.96 21.27 6.60
CA SER A 434 38.73 20.64 7.90
C SER A 434 39.86 19.67 8.32
N GLY A 435 40.79 19.36 7.41
CA GLY A 435 41.84 18.37 7.60
C GLY A 435 41.35 16.91 7.51
N ALA A 436 40.14 16.69 7.00
CA ALA A 436 39.57 15.36 6.81
C ALA A 436 40.22 14.66 5.59
N PRO A 437 40.41 13.32 5.63
CA PRO A 437 40.87 12.57 4.47
C PRO A 437 39.88 12.71 3.30
N GLU A 438 40.40 12.66 2.07
CA GLU A 438 39.60 12.81 0.84
C GLU A 438 38.43 11.81 0.76
N THR A 439 38.64 10.60 1.30
CA THR A 439 37.61 9.55 1.40
C THR A 439 36.39 9.95 2.22
N SER A 440 36.50 10.95 3.09
CA SER A 440 35.41 11.44 3.94
C SER A 440 34.86 12.79 3.50
N TRP A 441 35.36 13.37 2.39
CA TRP A 441 34.86 14.68 1.94
C TRP A 441 33.38 14.62 1.59
N GLY A 442 32.62 15.56 2.16
CA GLY A 442 31.16 15.64 2.07
C GLY A 442 30.42 15.00 3.25
N ASP A 443 31.10 14.22 4.10
CA ASP A 443 30.51 13.65 5.31
C ASP A 443 30.18 14.75 6.33
N ARG A 444 29.09 14.54 7.07
CA ARG A 444 28.55 15.52 8.02
C ARG A 444 28.53 14.92 9.43
N PHE A 445 29.13 15.63 10.37
CA PHE A 445 29.21 15.20 11.77
C PHE A 445 28.52 16.23 12.67
N PHE A 446 27.54 15.79 13.46
CA PHE A 446 26.71 16.67 14.28
C PHE A 446 27.05 16.54 15.76
N TYR A 447 27.37 17.66 16.40
CA TYR A 447 27.83 17.75 17.79
C TYR A 447 26.88 18.64 18.61
N VAL A 448 26.90 18.47 19.93
CA VAL A 448 26.29 19.43 20.86
C VAL A 448 27.40 20.32 21.42
N GLY A 449 27.38 21.61 21.06
CA GLY A 449 28.33 22.62 21.51
C GLY A 449 29.67 22.68 20.75
N PRO A 450 30.45 23.77 20.95
CA PRO A 450 31.65 24.09 20.17
C PRO A 450 32.87 23.22 20.48
N ASP A 451 32.84 22.45 21.57
CA ASP A 451 33.96 21.59 21.98
C ASP A 451 34.05 20.28 21.18
N ARG A 452 33.05 19.96 20.35
CA ARG A 452 33.03 18.87 19.35
C ARG A 452 33.58 17.52 19.85
N ARG A 453 33.27 17.15 21.11
CA ARG A 453 33.86 15.97 21.76
C ARG A 453 33.48 14.64 21.10
N LEU A 454 32.18 14.39 20.91
CA LEU A 454 31.67 13.18 20.27
C LEU A 454 30.43 13.54 19.45
N PRO A 455 30.35 13.15 18.17
CA PRO A 455 29.13 13.38 17.40
C PRO A 455 27.99 12.53 17.97
N PHE A 456 26.77 13.06 17.95
CA PHE A 456 25.57 12.30 18.32
C PHE A 456 24.89 11.70 17.09
N ALA A 457 25.11 12.30 15.92
CA ALA A 457 24.69 11.79 14.63
C ALA A 457 25.75 12.08 13.57
N THR A 458 25.81 11.27 12.52
CA THR A 458 26.62 11.54 11.31
C THR A 458 25.85 11.14 10.05
N ILE A 459 26.16 11.79 8.93
CA ILE A 459 25.72 11.38 7.59
C ILE A 459 26.97 11.14 6.75
N VAL A 460 27.14 9.90 6.29
CA VAL A 460 28.33 9.47 5.55
C VAL A 460 27.96 8.89 4.19
N GLY A 461 28.76 9.17 3.17
CA GLY A 461 28.46 8.81 1.77
C GLY A 461 29.42 7.83 1.12
N ARG A 462 30.48 7.39 1.81
CA ARG A 462 31.50 6.48 1.25
C ARG A 462 31.94 5.46 2.28
N ASP A 463 32.45 4.32 1.79
CA ASP A 463 33.07 3.34 2.66
C ASP A 463 34.43 3.85 3.17
N THR A 464 34.85 3.38 4.35
CA THR A 464 36.20 3.66 4.87
C THR A 464 37.05 2.40 4.71
N PRO A 465 38.00 2.37 3.76
CA PRO A 465 38.76 1.16 3.43
C PRO A 465 39.44 0.54 4.65
N GLY A 466 39.28 -0.78 4.81
CA GLY A 466 39.87 -1.54 5.92
C GLY A 466 39.24 -1.31 7.30
N TRP A 467 38.13 -0.58 7.38
CA TRP A 467 37.48 -0.29 8.67
C TRP A 467 35.94 -0.33 8.66
N ASP A 468 35.28 0.30 7.69
CA ASP A 468 33.82 0.36 7.60
C ASP A 468 33.35 0.24 6.15
N GLU A 469 33.32 -1.01 5.67
CA GLU A 469 32.99 -1.38 4.28
C GLU A 469 31.72 -2.26 4.19
N ALA A 470 31.20 -2.70 5.34
CA ALA A 470 30.10 -3.67 5.38
C ALA A 470 28.78 -3.10 4.80
N SER A 471 28.62 -1.77 4.86
CA SER A 471 27.43 -1.09 4.34
C SER A 471 27.44 -0.85 2.82
N ARG A 472 28.59 -1.06 2.15
CA ARG A 472 28.74 -0.89 0.70
C ARG A 472 28.26 0.50 0.24
N LEU A 473 28.75 1.55 0.87
CA LEU A 473 28.29 2.93 0.64
C LEU A 473 28.73 3.51 -0.70
N ASP A 474 29.77 2.97 -1.33
CA ASP A 474 30.24 3.43 -2.65
C ASP A 474 29.27 3.15 -3.82
N ARG A 475 28.08 2.61 -3.51
CA ARG A 475 26.98 2.46 -4.47
C ARG A 475 26.42 3.84 -4.86
N PRO A 476 26.08 4.07 -6.14
CA PRO A 476 25.47 5.33 -6.57
C PRO A 476 24.23 5.69 -5.76
N GLY A 477 24.20 6.91 -5.21
CA GLY A 477 23.05 7.46 -4.49
C GLY A 477 22.83 6.90 -3.09
N VAL A 478 23.76 6.11 -2.54
CA VAL A 478 23.65 5.57 -1.18
C VAL A 478 24.37 6.45 -0.16
N PHE A 479 23.72 6.69 0.97
CA PHE A 479 24.30 7.34 2.13
C PHE A 479 23.78 6.68 3.41
N ARG A 480 24.48 6.87 4.52
CA ARG A 480 24.11 6.30 5.81
C ARG A 480 24.01 7.37 6.88
N VAL A 481 22.89 7.39 7.58
CA VAL A 481 22.72 8.18 8.80
C VAL A 481 23.07 7.29 9.98
N ASN A 482 24.01 7.73 10.81
CA ASN A 482 24.42 7.04 12.02
C ASN A 482 23.96 7.82 13.24
N VAL A 483 23.41 7.15 14.23
CA VAL A 483 22.87 7.79 15.44
C VAL A 483 23.29 7.04 16.69
N HIS A 484 23.79 7.79 17.69
CA HIS A 484 24.15 7.22 18.99
C HIS A 484 22.93 7.08 19.90
N ALA A 485 22.08 6.09 19.60
CA ALA A 485 20.85 5.80 20.33
C ALA A 485 21.11 5.43 21.80
N GLY A 486 22.23 4.77 22.09
CA GLY A 486 22.54 4.24 23.42
C GLY A 486 22.06 2.80 23.61
N ARG A 487 22.51 2.17 24.69
CA ARG A 487 22.39 0.71 24.87
C ARG A 487 20.95 0.22 25.03
N GLU A 488 20.14 0.93 25.81
CA GLU A 488 18.74 0.59 26.06
C GLU A 488 17.92 0.69 24.77
N GLU A 489 18.07 1.80 24.06
CA GLU A 489 17.32 2.05 22.83
C GLU A 489 17.77 1.13 21.69
N PHE A 490 19.07 0.86 21.58
CA PHE A 490 19.59 -0.17 20.67
C PHE A 490 18.92 -1.53 20.94
N GLN A 491 18.81 -1.95 22.19
CA GLN A 491 18.19 -3.23 22.55
C GLN A 491 16.70 -3.25 22.25
N ARG A 492 16.00 -2.14 22.52
CA ARG A 492 14.57 -2.00 22.20
C ARG A 492 14.32 -2.14 20.70
N LEU A 493 15.15 -1.53 19.87
CA LEU A 493 15.01 -1.50 18.41
C LEU A 493 15.38 -2.84 17.77
N LEU A 494 16.49 -3.43 18.19
CA LEU A 494 17.08 -4.59 17.51
C LEU A 494 16.73 -5.93 18.18
N GLY A 495 16.11 -5.90 19.36
CA GLY A 495 15.69 -7.09 20.10
C GLY A 495 16.82 -7.82 20.85
N TYR A 496 18.04 -7.28 20.84
CA TYR A 496 19.21 -7.83 21.56
C TYR A 496 20.17 -6.71 22.02
N PRO A 497 20.91 -6.90 23.12
CA PRO A 497 21.83 -5.89 23.63
C PRO A 497 23.06 -5.70 22.72
N PRO A 498 23.70 -4.51 22.71
CA PRO A 498 24.90 -4.24 21.91
C PRO A 498 26.05 -5.24 22.07
N ALA A 499 26.14 -5.92 23.22
CA ALA A 499 27.18 -6.90 23.51
C ALA A 499 27.08 -8.18 22.64
N GLU A 500 25.87 -8.53 22.19
CA GLU A 500 25.60 -9.72 21.37
C GLU A 500 25.82 -9.48 19.86
N LEU A 501 26.16 -8.25 19.45
CA LEU A 501 26.26 -7.91 18.02
C LEU A 501 27.23 -8.81 17.25
N GLU A 502 28.36 -9.20 17.85
CA GLU A 502 29.36 -10.03 17.15
C GLU A 502 28.83 -11.42 16.80
N GLU A 503 28.03 -12.01 17.70
CA GLU A 503 27.39 -13.31 17.48
C GLU A 503 26.26 -13.22 16.44
N ARG A 504 25.58 -12.06 16.36
CA ARG A 504 24.50 -11.81 15.40
C ARG A 504 25.02 -11.34 14.04
N ARG A 505 26.25 -10.83 13.95
CA ARG A 505 26.83 -10.21 12.76
C ARG A 505 26.64 -11.02 11.47
N PRO A 506 26.82 -12.37 11.45
CA PRO A 506 26.63 -13.17 10.24
C PRO A 506 25.21 -13.15 9.68
N ALA A 507 24.21 -12.81 10.50
CA ALA A 507 22.80 -12.75 10.11
C ALA A 507 22.34 -11.33 9.73
N VAL A 508 23.22 -10.32 9.82
CA VAL A 508 22.88 -8.92 9.53
C VAL A 508 23.40 -8.53 8.15
N ASP A 509 22.50 -8.19 7.22
CA ASP A 509 22.87 -7.51 5.99
C ASP A 509 22.98 -6.00 6.21
N PHE A 510 24.22 -5.52 6.43
CA PHE A 510 24.53 -4.12 6.70
C PHE A 510 24.32 -3.17 5.51
N ALA A 511 24.01 -3.71 4.33
CA ALA A 511 23.79 -2.94 3.11
C ALA A 511 22.30 -2.71 2.78
N ARG A 512 21.39 -3.25 3.61
CA ARG A 512 19.93 -3.01 3.48
C ARG A 512 19.60 -1.52 3.62
N LEU A 513 18.78 -1.03 2.70
CA LEU A 513 18.26 0.33 2.69
C LEU A 513 16.99 0.44 3.52
N ASP A 514 16.72 1.64 4.04
CA ASP A 514 15.49 2.07 4.73
C ASP A 514 15.04 1.11 5.86
N VAL A 515 16.00 0.71 6.69
CA VAL A 515 15.79 -0.11 7.89
C VAL A 515 16.78 0.32 8.97
N ILE A 516 16.35 0.29 10.23
CA ILE A 516 17.23 0.49 11.38
C ILE A 516 18.10 -0.76 11.58
N LEU A 517 19.41 -0.57 11.48
CA LEU A 517 20.43 -1.60 11.62
C LEU A 517 21.39 -1.25 12.76
N PRO A 518 22.08 -2.21 13.37
CA PRO A 518 23.26 -1.91 14.17
C PRO A 518 24.34 -1.27 13.29
N HIS A 519 25.05 -0.27 13.79
CA HIS A 519 26.19 0.28 13.05
C HIS A 519 27.29 -0.81 12.91
N PRO A 520 27.88 -1.03 11.72
CA PRO A 520 28.85 -2.11 11.50
C PRO A 520 30.06 -2.08 12.45
N SER A 521 30.67 -0.90 12.63
CA SER A 521 31.87 -0.73 13.46
C SER A 521 31.57 -0.27 14.88
N TYR A 522 30.54 0.56 15.09
CA TYR A 522 30.23 1.15 16.39
C TYR A 522 29.00 0.56 17.10
N GLY A 523 28.37 -0.47 16.57
CA GLY A 523 27.14 -1.03 17.14
C GLY A 523 27.29 -1.50 18.59
N ARG A 524 28.46 -2.06 18.96
CA ARG A 524 28.77 -2.44 20.36
C ARG A 524 28.74 -1.28 21.36
N GLN A 525 28.88 -0.05 20.88
CA GLN A 525 28.82 1.17 21.68
C GLN A 525 27.39 1.74 21.77
N GLY A 526 26.41 1.10 21.11
CA GLY A 526 25.01 1.55 21.07
C GLY A 526 24.69 2.47 19.90
N TRP A 527 25.47 2.40 18.82
CA TRP A 527 25.16 3.10 17.58
C TRP A 527 24.25 2.26 16.68
N VAL A 528 23.25 2.91 16.12
CA VAL A 528 22.41 2.37 15.05
C VAL A 528 22.63 3.18 13.77
N CYS A 529 22.25 2.62 12.64
CA CYS A 529 22.33 3.30 11.36
C CYS A 529 21.15 2.96 10.45
N VAL A 530 20.88 3.85 9.51
CA VAL A 530 19.91 3.66 8.42
C VAL A 530 20.58 4.10 7.13
N LEU A 531 20.55 3.26 6.09
CA LEU A 531 20.99 3.63 4.75
C LEU A 531 19.79 4.15 3.97
N ASN A 532 19.91 5.32 3.32
CA ASN A 532 18.83 6.00 2.59
C ASN A 532 17.50 5.97 3.37
N PRO A 533 17.40 6.68 4.51
CA PRO A 533 16.19 6.67 5.31
C PRO A 533 14.99 7.08 4.48
N GLY A 534 14.01 6.20 4.38
CA GLY A 534 12.79 6.38 3.61
C GLY A 534 11.56 6.14 4.48
N PRO A 535 10.39 5.87 3.87
CA PRO A 535 9.12 5.80 4.59
C PRO A 535 9.09 4.79 5.74
N ARG A 536 9.85 3.68 5.68
CA ARG A 536 9.82 2.66 6.74
C ARG A 536 10.63 3.05 7.97
N SER A 537 11.59 3.95 7.84
CA SER A 537 12.55 4.24 8.92
C SER A 537 12.64 5.72 9.31
N VAL A 538 12.14 6.66 8.48
CA VAL A 538 12.35 8.10 8.70
C VAL A 538 11.72 8.60 10.01
N ALA A 539 10.52 8.13 10.37
CA ALA A 539 9.85 8.54 11.60
C ALA A 539 10.60 8.07 12.86
N ASP A 540 11.00 6.81 12.89
CA ASP A 540 11.81 6.26 13.99
C ASP A 540 13.19 6.91 14.04
N LEU A 541 13.80 7.18 12.87
CA LEU A 541 15.08 7.89 12.77
C LEU A 541 14.99 9.31 13.33
N ASP A 542 13.94 10.07 13.01
CA ASP A 542 13.75 11.42 13.55
C ASP A 542 13.63 11.38 15.08
N GLY A 543 12.88 10.41 15.64
CA GLY A 543 12.82 10.17 17.09
C GLY A 543 14.17 9.78 17.71
N LEU A 544 14.96 8.97 17.01
CA LEU A 544 16.30 8.56 17.45
C LEU A 544 17.29 9.72 17.45
N ILE A 545 17.24 10.60 16.44
CA ILE A 545 18.08 11.78 16.35
C ILE A 545 17.81 12.70 17.55
N VAL A 546 16.53 12.96 17.87
CA VAL A 546 16.13 13.77 19.03
C VAL A 546 16.63 13.12 20.33
N THR A 547 16.47 11.80 20.46
CA THR A 547 16.93 11.05 21.63
C THR A 547 18.45 11.11 21.80
N ALA A 548 19.20 10.91 20.72
CA ALA A 548 20.66 10.97 20.72
C ALA A 548 21.18 12.39 21.03
N HIS A 549 20.51 13.43 20.52
CA HIS A 549 20.79 14.82 20.85
C HIS A 549 20.60 15.09 22.34
N HIS A 550 19.45 14.73 22.92
CA HIS A 550 19.20 14.86 24.36
C HIS A 550 20.28 14.15 25.21
N ARG A 551 20.68 12.95 24.81
CA ARG A 551 21.76 12.21 25.49
C ARG A 551 23.11 12.93 25.38
N ALA A 552 23.39 13.58 24.25
CA ALA A 552 24.60 14.38 24.07
C ALA A 552 24.58 15.65 24.94
N VAL A 553 23.45 16.34 25.05
CA VAL A 553 23.26 17.47 25.97
C VAL A 553 23.52 17.07 27.43
N LEU A 554 22.96 15.94 27.88
CA LEU A 554 23.15 15.44 29.24
C LEU A 554 24.62 15.09 29.54
N ARG A 555 25.33 14.45 28.59
CA ARG A 555 26.77 14.12 28.72
C ARG A 555 27.68 15.34 28.81
N ARG A 556 27.20 16.51 28.39
CA ARG A 556 27.95 17.78 28.48
C ARG A 556 27.65 18.52 29.78
N SER A 557 26.50 18.26 30.38
CA SER A 557 26.01 18.96 31.58
C SER A 557 26.42 18.27 32.89
N GLY A 558 26.82 17.00 32.83
CA GLY A 558 27.43 16.25 33.92
C GLY A 558 28.89 15.95 33.62
#